data_AF-A0A1F4BZC8-F1
#
_entry.id   AF-A0A1F4BZC8-F1
#
_cell.length_a   1.000
_cell.length_b   1.000
_cell.length_c   1.000
_cell.angle_alpha   90.00
_cell.angle_beta   90.00
_cell.angle_gamma   90.00
#
_symmetry.space_group_name_H-M   'P 1'
#
loop_
_entity.id
_entity.type
_entity.pdbx_description
1 polymer ?
#
loop_
_entity_poly.entity_id
_entity_poly.type
_entity_poly.pdbx_seq_one_letter_code
_entity_poly.pdbx_strand_id
1 'polypeptide(L)'
;MTAKSNWSLAKARAIAGFVFVLFLLAGCVSLPQSEALKRENAAGLPPRADLDTVPFFAQEEYQCGPAALAMALNAAGVAVTPAALADEVYLPARKGSLQVEMLAGARRHGLLAYELAPELKDVLAEVAAGNAVIVLQNQGLWAFHPYWHYAVVVGYDLEKKQVLLHSGTRARRAMTFGLFEFLWIDGQRWAMVALAPGRLPASVREASFATAAAALEKAGRIAEAHQAYAAMLERWPVNLIGLMGLGNTAYAQGRLAEAETAFRRAAAAHPLAAAAFNNLARTLADQGKLDAALETAREAVSLGGASLPAARATLEEILKQRR
;
A
#
# COMPACT_ATOMS: atom_id res chain seq x y z
N MET A 1 37.61 -21.24 68.46
CA MET A 1 36.24 -21.27 67.87
C MET A 1 36.26 -20.45 66.59
N THR A 2 35.77 -21.04 65.51
CA THR A 2 36.02 -20.73 64.10
C THR A 2 35.20 -19.57 63.56
N ALA A 3 35.85 -18.48 63.13
CA ALA A 3 35.24 -17.45 62.28
C ALA A 3 35.35 -17.87 60.81
N LYS A 4 34.39 -18.65 60.31
CA LYS A 4 34.27 -18.99 58.88
C LYS A 4 33.18 -18.15 58.21
N SER A 5 33.61 -17.34 57.24
CA SER A 5 32.97 -17.18 55.93
C SER A 5 31.48 -16.74 55.88
N ASN A 6 31.17 -15.51 56.30
CA ASN A 6 29.90 -14.86 55.93
C ASN A 6 29.98 -14.03 54.61
N TRP A 7 31.16 -13.91 54.02
CA TRP A 7 31.38 -13.08 52.81
C TRP A 7 30.98 -13.79 51.49
N SER A 8 30.84 -15.12 51.49
CA SER A 8 30.55 -15.91 50.27
C SER A 8 29.06 -16.02 49.93
N LEU A 9 28.18 -16.08 50.93
CA LEU A 9 26.74 -16.30 50.74
C LEU A 9 25.98 -15.07 50.24
N ALA A 10 26.36 -13.87 50.68
CA ALA A 10 25.72 -12.62 50.23
C ALA A 10 26.04 -12.32 48.76
N LYS A 11 27.27 -12.58 48.32
CA LYS A 11 27.68 -12.45 46.90
C LYS A 11 27.04 -13.53 46.03
N ALA A 12 26.95 -14.77 46.50
CA ALA A 12 26.26 -15.84 45.76
C ALA A 12 24.76 -15.53 45.56
N ARG A 13 24.09 -14.94 46.56
CA ARG A 13 22.70 -14.48 46.44
C ARG A 13 22.53 -13.28 45.52
N ALA A 14 23.46 -12.32 45.55
CA ALA A 14 23.46 -11.18 44.63
C ALA A 14 23.71 -11.61 43.18
N ILE A 15 24.65 -12.54 42.95
CA ILE A 15 24.93 -13.11 41.62
C ILE A 15 23.74 -13.95 41.14
N ALA A 16 23.15 -14.80 41.99
CA ALA A 16 21.98 -15.59 41.65
C ALA A 16 20.76 -14.69 41.36
N GLY A 17 20.55 -13.61 42.13
CA GLY A 17 19.52 -12.62 41.87
C GLY A 17 19.74 -11.85 40.57
N PHE A 18 20.98 -11.47 40.26
CA PHE A 18 21.34 -10.79 39.02
C PHE A 18 21.19 -11.70 37.79
N VAL A 19 21.58 -12.98 37.91
CA VAL A 19 21.36 -14.01 36.87
C VAL A 19 19.86 -14.30 36.70
N PHE A 20 19.08 -14.35 37.78
CA PHE A 20 17.64 -14.57 37.71
C PHE A 20 16.89 -13.38 37.05
N VAL A 21 17.33 -12.14 37.31
CA VAL A 21 16.81 -10.94 36.63
C VAL A 21 17.20 -10.93 35.14
N LEU A 22 18.41 -11.39 34.79
CA LEU A 22 18.81 -11.58 33.38
C LEU A 22 17.96 -12.63 32.65
N PHE A 23 17.55 -13.71 33.34
CA PHE A 23 16.64 -14.71 32.78
C PHE A 23 15.18 -14.21 32.67
N LEU A 24 14.72 -13.35 33.57
CA LEU A 24 13.38 -12.73 33.49
C LEU A 24 13.29 -11.66 32.38
N LEU A 25 14.41 -11.06 31.98
CA LEU A 25 14.52 -10.10 30.88
C LEU A 25 14.82 -10.75 29.52
N ALA A 26 15.01 -12.07 29.47
CA ALA A 26 15.08 -12.82 28.23
C ALA A 26 13.67 -13.06 27.66
N GLY A 27 12.95 -11.98 27.38
CA GLY A 27 11.79 -12.05 26.51
C GLY A 27 12.28 -12.49 25.13
N CYS A 28 12.00 -13.74 24.75
CA CYS A 28 12.25 -14.20 23.39
C CYS A 28 11.42 -13.34 22.44
N VAL A 29 12.04 -12.35 21.79
CA VAL A 29 11.42 -11.66 20.67
C VAL A 29 11.19 -12.70 19.59
N SER A 30 9.92 -13.05 19.36
CA SER A 30 9.55 -13.93 18.27
C SER A 30 9.62 -13.16 16.96
N LEU A 31 10.36 -13.70 16.00
CA LEU A 31 10.49 -13.18 14.63
C LEU A 31 9.83 -14.18 13.68
N PRO A 32 8.50 -14.34 13.76
CA PRO A 32 7.79 -15.46 13.14
C PRO A 32 7.92 -15.45 11.62
N GLN A 33 8.07 -14.30 10.97
CA GLN A 33 8.14 -14.23 9.51
C GLN A 33 9.50 -14.67 9.00
N SER A 34 10.58 -14.24 9.66
CA SER A 34 11.95 -14.70 9.38
C SER A 34 12.10 -16.20 9.64
N GLU A 35 11.45 -16.73 10.69
CA GLU A 35 11.44 -18.17 10.96
C GLU A 35 10.58 -18.94 9.95
N ALA A 36 9.42 -18.42 9.54
CA ALA A 36 8.58 -19.03 8.51
C ALA A 36 9.30 -19.11 7.16
N LEU A 37 9.97 -18.04 6.72
CA LEU A 37 10.77 -18.04 5.49
C LEU A 37 11.87 -19.11 5.50
N LYS A 38 12.49 -19.37 6.66
CA LYS A 38 13.48 -20.45 6.81
C LYS A 38 12.84 -21.83 6.65
N ARG A 39 11.61 -22.03 7.12
CA ARG A 39 10.90 -23.32 7.08
C ARG A 39 10.31 -23.61 5.71
N GLU A 40 9.76 -22.60 5.06
CA GLU A 40 9.03 -22.72 3.80
C GLU A 40 9.96 -22.59 2.57
N ASN A 41 11.26 -22.39 2.79
CA ASN A 41 12.28 -22.15 1.76
C ASN A 41 11.86 -21.09 0.71
N ALA A 42 11.06 -20.10 1.14
CA ALA A 42 10.55 -19.03 0.30
C ALA A 42 9.95 -19.53 -1.04
N ALA A 43 9.13 -20.59 -0.99
CA ALA A 43 8.57 -21.24 -2.18
C ALA A 43 8.01 -20.23 -3.20
N GLY A 44 8.52 -20.28 -4.44
CA GLY A 44 8.10 -19.42 -5.54
C GLY A 44 8.91 -18.14 -5.73
N LEU A 45 9.87 -17.83 -4.84
CA LEU A 45 10.80 -16.70 -5.00
C LEU A 45 12.14 -17.15 -5.62
N PRO A 46 12.76 -16.34 -6.50
CA PRO A 46 14.12 -16.61 -6.96
C PRO A 46 15.13 -16.57 -5.79
N PRO A 47 16.28 -17.28 -5.86
CA PRO A 47 17.27 -17.32 -4.77
C PRO A 47 17.82 -15.96 -4.35
N ARG A 48 17.91 -15.03 -5.31
CA ARG A 48 18.27 -13.63 -5.11
C ARG A 48 17.47 -12.74 -6.05
N ALA A 49 17.24 -11.51 -5.63
CA ALA A 49 16.82 -10.43 -6.51
C ALA A 49 17.63 -9.17 -6.19
N ASP A 50 17.91 -8.37 -7.20
CA ASP A 50 18.75 -7.18 -7.06
C ASP A 50 18.31 -6.12 -8.08
N LEU A 51 17.94 -4.94 -7.58
CA LEU A 51 17.52 -3.78 -8.33
C LEU A 51 18.69 -2.78 -8.32
N ASP A 52 19.61 -2.96 -9.25
CA ASP A 52 20.83 -2.15 -9.38
C ASP A 52 20.58 -0.78 -10.01
N THR A 53 19.43 -0.59 -10.66
CA THR A 53 19.03 0.65 -11.34
C THR A 53 18.29 1.66 -10.46
N VAL A 54 17.90 1.29 -9.24
CA VAL A 54 17.22 2.22 -8.33
C VAL A 54 18.23 3.30 -7.91
N PRO A 55 17.98 4.59 -8.19
CA PRO A 55 18.93 5.63 -7.81
C PRO A 55 19.04 5.71 -6.29
N PHE A 56 20.22 6.04 -5.80
CA PHE A 56 20.45 6.28 -4.38
C PHE A 56 20.49 7.78 -4.09
N PHE A 57 19.56 8.24 -3.25
CA PHE A 57 19.61 9.57 -2.66
C PHE A 57 20.02 9.44 -1.19
N ALA A 58 21.17 9.99 -0.83
CA ALA A 58 21.64 10.01 0.56
C ALA A 58 20.62 10.74 1.44
N GLN A 59 20.24 10.10 2.54
CA GLN A 59 19.23 10.61 3.45
C GLN A 59 19.92 11.35 4.59
N GLU A 60 19.89 12.68 4.56
CA GLU A 60 20.32 13.52 5.67
C GLU A 60 19.23 13.59 6.77
N GLU A 61 19.55 14.18 7.92
CA GLU A 61 18.63 14.23 9.06
C GLU A 61 17.27 14.81 8.65
N TYR A 62 16.19 14.10 8.99
CA TYR A 62 14.80 14.46 8.67
C TYR A 62 14.38 14.38 7.19
N GLN A 63 15.22 13.86 6.29
CA GLN A 63 14.90 13.73 4.85
C GLN A 63 14.60 12.30 4.38
N CYS A 64 14.51 11.32 5.29
CA CYS A 64 14.35 9.91 4.93
C CYS A 64 13.08 9.63 4.11
N GLY A 65 11.97 10.33 4.38
CA GLY A 65 10.71 10.23 3.63
C GLY A 65 10.83 10.71 2.18
N PRO A 66 11.10 12.00 1.93
CA PRO A 66 11.24 12.53 0.56
C PRO A 66 12.29 11.79 -0.26
N ALA A 67 13.40 11.39 0.35
CA ALA A 67 14.43 10.62 -0.33
C ALA A 67 13.97 9.19 -0.69
N ALA A 68 13.34 8.46 0.24
CA ALA A 68 12.81 7.13 -0.05
C ALA A 68 11.72 7.17 -1.13
N LEU A 69 10.85 8.18 -1.07
CA LEU A 69 9.83 8.38 -2.10
C LEU A 69 10.47 8.71 -3.45
N ALA A 70 11.43 9.63 -3.51
CA ALA A 70 12.12 9.95 -4.75
C ALA A 70 12.76 8.71 -5.39
N MET A 71 13.43 7.86 -4.60
CA MET A 71 14.01 6.61 -5.11
C MET A 71 12.95 5.69 -5.74
N ALA A 72 11.82 5.49 -5.07
CA ALA A 72 10.74 4.65 -5.58
C ALA A 72 10.05 5.24 -6.83
N LEU A 73 9.82 6.56 -6.87
CA LEU A 73 9.23 7.24 -8.02
C LEU A 73 10.13 7.15 -9.25
N ASN A 74 11.44 7.36 -9.09
CA ASN A 74 12.39 7.20 -10.18
C ASN A 74 12.47 5.75 -10.65
N ALA A 75 12.43 4.78 -9.74
CA ALA A 75 12.34 3.36 -10.10
C ALA A 75 11.06 3.02 -10.88
N ALA A 76 9.97 3.74 -10.62
CA ALA A 76 8.72 3.65 -11.36
C ALA A 76 8.68 4.49 -12.66
N GLY A 77 9.79 5.15 -13.03
CA GLY A 77 9.91 5.94 -14.25
C GLY A 77 9.52 7.42 -14.12
N VAL A 78 9.28 7.91 -12.91
CA VAL A 78 8.98 9.33 -12.64
C VAL A 78 10.22 10.04 -12.12
N ALA A 79 10.80 10.92 -12.94
CA ALA A 79 12.01 11.65 -12.60
C ALA A 79 11.72 12.77 -11.58
N VAL A 80 12.14 12.57 -10.34
CA VAL A 80 11.97 13.53 -9.23
C VAL A 80 13.19 13.55 -8.30
N THR A 81 13.37 14.62 -7.54
CA THR A 81 14.43 14.71 -6.52
C THR A 81 13.82 14.77 -5.12
N PRO A 82 14.56 14.39 -4.06
CA PRO A 82 14.09 14.52 -2.69
C PRO A 82 13.70 15.96 -2.33
N ALA A 83 14.45 16.94 -2.83
CA ALA A 83 14.18 18.36 -2.59
C ALA A 83 12.82 18.80 -3.17
N ALA A 84 12.46 18.31 -4.35
CA ALA A 84 11.16 18.60 -4.96
C ALA A 84 9.98 17.99 -4.17
N LEU A 85 10.22 16.90 -3.45
CA LEU A 85 9.20 16.21 -2.66
C LEU A 85 9.13 16.66 -1.19
N ALA A 86 10.10 17.48 -0.74
CA ALA A 86 10.21 17.88 0.65
C ALA A 86 8.93 18.59 1.10
N ASP A 87 8.49 19.62 0.36
CA ASP A 87 7.30 20.40 0.72
C ASP A 87 5.98 19.61 0.58
N GLU A 88 5.98 18.52 -0.17
CA GLU A 88 4.79 17.68 -0.38
C GLU A 88 4.60 16.62 0.72
N VAL A 89 5.69 16.17 1.35
CA VAL A 89 5.71 14.93 2.15
C VAL A 89 6.35 15.13 3.53
N TYR A 90 7.10 16.21 3.73
CA TYR A 90 7.70 16.55 5.02
C TYR A 90 6.78 17.42 5.88
N LEU A 91 6.62 17.04 7.14
CA LEU A 91 5.88 17.82 8.13
C LEU A 91 6.84 18.34 9.21
N PRO A 92 7.19 19.64 9.23
CA PRO A 92 8.10 20.21 10.22
C PRO A 92 7.66 19.97 11.67
N ALA A 93 6.36 20.08 11.94
CA ALA A 93 5.78 19.86 13.27
C ALA A 93 5.93 18.42 13.78
N ARG A 94 6.12 17.45 12.87
CA ARG A 94 6.32 16.03 13.20
C ARG A 94 7.76 15.56 12.96
N LYS A 95 8.64 16.48 12.52
CA LYS A 95 10.04 16.22 12.18
C LYS A 95 10.19 14.96 11.30
N GLY A 96 9.32 14.81 10.29
CA GLY A 96 9.35 13.63 9.42
C GLY A 96 8.15 13.53 8.49
N SER A 97 8.06 12.39 7.80
CA SER A 97 6.99 12.08 6.84
C SER A 97 6.04 11.02 7.39
N LEU A 98 4.74 11.22 7.20
CA LEU A 98 3.74 10.23 7.58
C LEU A 98 3.48 9.26 6.43
N GLN A 99 3.08 8.03 6.75
CA GLN A 99 2.73 7.00 5.77
C GLN A 99 1.66 7.49 4.78
N VAL A 100 0.67 8.25 5.27
CA VAL A 100 -0.38 8.84 4.45
C VAL A 100 0.15 9.85 3.43
N GLU A 101 1.19 10.60 3.80
CA GLU A 101 1.84 11.57 2.90
C GLU A 101 2.73 10.87 1.88
N MET A 102 3.38 9.77 2.25
CA MET A 102 4.13 8.93 1.30
C MET A 102 3.20 8.38 0.21
N LEU A 103 2.04 7.84 0.61
CA LEU A 103 1.02 7.35 -0.31
C LEU A 103 0.39 8.48 -1.14
N ALA A 104 0.16 9.65 -0.54
CA ALA A 104 -0.39 10.81 -1.24
C ALA A 104 0.61 11.40 -2.25
N GLY A 105 1.89 11.49 -1.88
CA GLY A 105 2.97 11.95 -2.75
C GLY A 105 3.07 11.09 -4.01
N ALA A 106 3.14 9.77 -3.89
CA ALA A 106 3.14 8.89 -5.07
C ALA A 106 1.94 9.13 -6.01
N ARG A 107 0.73 9.32 -5.45
CA ARG A 107 -0.48 9.61 -6.23
C ARG A 107 -0.46 10.99 -6.89
N ARG A 108 0.09 12.03 -6.23
CA ARG A 108 0.29 13.36 -6.84
C ARG A 108 1.15 13.27 -8.10
N HIS A 109 2.07 12.32 -8.13
CA HIS A 109 2.95 12.03 -9.26
C HIS A 109 2.39 10.98 -10.25
N GLY A 110 1.11 10.61 -10.11
CA GLY A 110 0.40 9.78 -11.08
C GLY A 110 0.67 8.29 -10.97
N LEU A 111 1.29 7.86 -9.88
CA LEU A 111 1.54 6.46 -9.60
C LEU A 111 0.46 5.88 -8.70
N LEU A 112 0.14 4.61 -8.92
CA LEU A 112 -0.61 3.81 -7.98
C LEU A 112 0.23 3.55 -6.74
N ALA A 113 -0.18 4.13 -5.62
CA ALA A 113 0.42 3.87 -4.32
C ALA A 113 -0.29 2.69 -3.65
N TYR A 114 0.40 1.56 -3.48
CA TYR A 114 -0.16 0.33 -2.94
C TYR A 114 0.56 -0.08 -1.65
N GLU A 115 -0.19 -0.17 -0.56
CA GLU A 115 0.30 -0.66 0.73
C GLU A 115 0.29 -2.20 0.76
N LEU A 116 1.45 -2.79 1.06
CA LEU A 116 1.65 -4.24 1.08
C LEU A 116 0.99 -4.89 2.29
N ALA A 117 0.93 -6.23 2.29
CA ALA A 117 0.57 -6.93 3.52
C ALA A 117 1.74 -6.73 4.50
N PRO A 118 1.49 -6.79 5.82
CA PRO A 118 2.55 -6.76 6.82
C PRO A 118 3.34 -8.09 6.85
N GLU A 119 3.78 -8.57 5.69
CA GLU A 119 4.40 -9.87 5.44
C GLU A 119 5.73 -9.69 4.69
N LEU A 120 6.82 -10.23 5.23
CA LEU A 120 8.15 -10.12 4.62
C LEU A 120 8.19 -10.78 3.24
N LYS A 121 7.47 -11.89 3.04
CA LYS A 121 7.39 -12.54 1.71
C LYS A 121 6.79 -11.62 0.64
N ASP A 122 5.85 -10.73 1.00
CA ASP A 122 5.26 -9.77 0.06
C ASP A 122 6.30 -8.73 -0.35
N VAL A 123 7.09 -8.22 0.61
CA VAL A 123 8.23 -7.34 0.32
C VAL A 123 9.22 -8.02 -0.64
N LEU A 124 9.57 -9.29 -0.39
CA LEU A 124 10.50 -10.02 -1.26
C LEU A 124 9.89 -10.30 -2.65
N ALA A 125 8.60 -10.60 -2.74
CA ALA A 125 7.90 -10.83 -4.00
C ALA A 125 7.89 -9.59 -4.88
N GLU A 126 7.65 -8.41 -4.31
CA GLU A 126 7.72 -7.14 -5.04
C GLU A 126 9.11 -6.86 -5.58
N VAL A 127 10.15 -7.04 -4.74
CA VAL A 127 11.54 -6.87 -5.17
C VAL A 127 11.91 -7.87 -6.27
N ALA A 128 11.46 -9.12 -6.16
CA ALA A 128 11.64 -10.13 -7.20
C ALA A 128 10.97 -9.75 -8.53
N ALA A 129 9.84 -9.04 -8.46
CA ALA A 129 9.12 -8.53 -9.62
C ALA A 129 9.69 -7.21 -10.17
N GLY A 130 10.80 -6.71 -9.63
CA GLY A 130 11.43 -5.47 -10.10
C GLY A 130 10.93 -4.20 -9.41
N ASN A 131 10.14 -4.33 -8.34
CA ASN A 131 9.52 -3.19 -7.68
C ASN A 131 10.32 -2.81 -6.42
N ALA A 132 10.80 -1.57 -6.37
CA ALA A 132 11.45 -1.03 -5.18
C ALA A 132 10.42 -0.83 -4.06
N VAL A 133 10.68 -1.36 -2.86
CA VAL A 133 9.73 -1.35 -1.75
C VAL A 133 10.16 -0.33 -0.69
N ILE A 134 9.31 0.66 -0.41
CA ILE A 134 9.51 1.57 0.71
C ILE A 134 9.04 0.88 1.98
N VAL A 135 9.84 0.95 3.05
CA VAL A 135 9.52 0.38 4.37
C VAL A 135 9.70 1.44 5.45
N LEU A 136 8.93 1.35 6.53
CA LEU A 136 9.10 2.19 7.72
C LEU A 136 9.70 1.38 8.87
N GLN A 137 10.91 1.74 9.28
CA GLN A 137 11.63 1.09 10.37
C GLN A 137 11.73 1.99 11.59
N ASN A 138 11.75 1.41 12.79
CA ASN A 138 12.19 2.05 14.02
C ASN A 138 13.63 1.61 14.31
N GLN A 139 14.60 2.50 14.13
CA GLN A 139 16.02 2.23 14.45
C GLN A 139 16.42 2.68 15.85
N GLY A 140 15.44 3.05 16.70
CA GLY A 140 15.68 3.39 18.09
C GLY A 140 16.13 2.18 18.89
N LEU A 141 17.13 2.35 19.75
CA LEU A 141 17.65 1.29 20.62
C LEU A 141 16.76 1.07 21.86
N TRP A 142 15.80 1.97 22.12
CA TRP A 142 14.99 1.99 23.34
C TRP A 142 13.54 2.38 23.02
N ALA A 143 12.57 1.69 23.62
CA ALA A 143 11.13 1.92 23.39
C ALA A 143 10.66 3.35 23.68
N PHE A 144 11.40 4.12 24.49
CA PHE A 144 11.08 5.49 24.88
C PHE A 144 11.77 6.57 24.03
N HIS A 145 12.61 6.19 23.05
CA HIS A 145 13.21 7.08 22.06
C HIS A 145 13.14 6.45 20.65
N PRO A 146 11.96 6.42 20.03
CA PRO A 146 11.83 5.88 18.68
C PRO A 146 12.61 6.72 17.68
N TYR A 147 13.24 6.06 16.71
CA TYR A 147 13.88 6.69 15.56
C TYR A 147 13.24 6.17 14.28
N TRP A 148 12.21 6.86 13.82
CA TRP A 148 11.46 6.50 12.61
C TRP A 148 12.28 6.79 11.35
N HIS A 149 12.40 5.78 10.50
CA HIS A 149 13.28 5.83 9.35
C HIS A 149 12.68 5.11 8.15
N TYR A 150 12.48 5.84 7.05
CA TYR A 150 12.14 5.20 5.77
C TYR A 150 13.38 4.69 5.06
N ALA A 151 13.30 3.46 4.57
CA ALA A 151 14.32 2.86 3.72
C ALA A 151 13.65 2.27 2.47
N VAL A 152 14.46 1.99 1.45
CA VAL A 152 13.99 1.32 0.23
C VAL A 152 14.69 -0.03 0.10
N VAL A 153 13.92 -1.10 0.09
CA VAL A 153 14.43 -2.45 -0.19
C VAL A 153 14.65 -2.56 -1.70
N VAL A 154 15.88 -2.87 -2.08
CA VAL A 154 16.34 -2.94 -3.48
C VAL A 154 16.89 -4.32 -3.83
N GLY A 155 16.85 -5.28 -2.91
CA GLY A 155 17.34 -6.63 -3.19
C GLY A 155 17.21 -7.55 -1.99
N TYR A 156 17.44 -8.83 -2.23
CA TYR A 156 17.57 -9.84 -1.20
C TYR A 156 18.40 -11.03 -1.67
N ASP A 157 18.90 -11.79 -0.70
CA ASP A 157 19.65 -13.02 -0.88
C ASP A 157 19.13 -14.03 0.15
N LEU A 158 18.46 -15.09 -0.32
CA LEU A 158 17.85 -16.10 0.54
C LEU A 158 18.89 -17.00 1.21
N GLU A 159 20.01 -17.26 0.54
CA GLU A 159 21.11 -18.07 1.10
C GLU A 159 21.79 -17.33 2.26
N LYS A 160 22.09 -16.05 2.07
CA LYS A 160 22.68 -15.18 3.10
C LYS A 160 21.65 -14.70 4.12
N LYS A 161 20.36 -14.90 3.86
CA LYS A 161 19.22 -14.48 4.69
C LYS A 161 19.22 -12.98 4.93
N GLN A 162 19.41 -12.21 3.85
CA GLN A 162 19.59 -10.76 3.90
C GLN A 162 18.69 -10.04 2.91
N VAL A 163 18.24 -8.85 3.31
CA VAL A 163 17.74 -7.81 2.40
C VAL A 163 18.84 -6.77 2.15
N LEU A 164 18.79 -6.12 1.00
CA LEU A 164 19.63 -4.98 0.63
C LEU A 164 18.77 -3.71 0.67
N LEU A 165 19.16 -2.72 1.46
CA LEU A 165 18.43 -1.47 1.62
C LEU A 165 19.23 -0.25 1.17
N HIS A 166 18.60 0.67 0.47
CA HIS A 166 19.01 2.07 0.46
C HIS A 166 18.50 2.73 1.74
N SER A 167 19.41 3.12 2.64
CA SER A 167 19.06 3.59 3.99
C SER A 167 20.14 4.51 4.58
N GLY A 168 19.73 5.68 5.05
CA GLY A 168 20.61 6.72 5.56
C GLY A 168 21.54 7.24 4.48
N THR A 169 22.81 7.38 4.83
CA THR A 169 23.91 7.74 3.91
C THR A 169 24.50 6.53 3.16
N ARG A 170 23.93 5.34 3.32
CA ARG A 170 24.47 4.09 2.74
C ARG A 170 23.54 3.52 1.67
N ALA A 171 24.05 3.44 0.45
CA ALA A 171 23.45 2.61 -0.58
C ALA A 171 23.64 1.13 -0.24
N ARG A 172 22.65 0.31 -0.59
CA ARG A 172 22.74 -1.17 -0.64
C ARG A 172 23.26 -1.80 0.67
N ARG A 173 22.87 -1.26 1.82
CA ARG A 173 23.18 -1.81 3.13
C ARG A 173 22.55 -3.19 3.28
N ALA A 174 23.38 -4.21 3.44
CA ALA A 174 22.92 -5.55 3.77
C ALA A 174 22.42 -5.61 5.22
N MET A 175 21.28 -6.26 5.44
CA MET A 175 20.66 -6.46 6.75
C MET A 175 20.05 -7.86 6.80
N THR A 176 20.27 -8.59 7.90
CA THR A 176 19.67 -9.92 8.05
C THR A 176 18.15 -9.83 8.13
N PHE A 177 17.43 -10.86 7.68
CA PHE A 177 15.97 -10.90 7.77
C PHE A 177 15.47 -10.67 9.21
N GLY A 178 16.13 -11.28 10.19
CA GLY A 178 15.76 -11.11 11.59
C GLY A 178 15.92 -9.68 12.10
N LEU A 179 17.03 -9.01 11.77
CA LEU A 179 17.21 -7.60 12.16
C LEU A 179 16.23 -6.70 11.40
N PHE A 180 15.98 -6.98 10.13
CA PHE A 180 14.99 -6.26 9.34
C PHE A 180 13.60 -6.34 9.96
N GLU A 181 13.11 -7.56 10.24
CA GLU A 181 11.80 -7.79 10.85
C GLU A 181 11.70 -7.11 12.21
N PHE A 182 12.74 -7.22 13.04
CA PHE A 182 12.80 -6.56 14.35
C PHE A 182 12.57 -5.05 14.25
N LEU A 183 13.31 -4.37 13.37
CA LEU A 183 13.18 -2.91 13.19
C LEU A 183 11.87 -2.51 12.50
N TRP A 184 11.19 -3.45 11.84
CA TRP A 184 9.97 -3.20 11.07
C TRP A 184 8.68 -3.40 11.87
N ILE A 185 8.71 -4.20 12.96
CA ILE A 185 7.55 -4.52 13.80
C ILE A 185 6.86 -3.26 14.34
N ASP A 186 7.61 -2.32 14.93
CA ASP A 186 7.02 -1.13 15.56
C ASP A 186 6.38 -0.19 14.54
N GLY A 187 6.87 -0.19 13.31
CA GLY A 187 6.24 0.49 12.17
C GLY A 187 4.99 -0.22 11.66
N GLN A 188 4.40 -1.12 12.46
CA GLN A 188 3.29 -2.01 12.08
C GLN A 188 3.58 -2.85 10.83
N ARG A 189 4.86 -3.10 10.56
CA ARG A 189 5.33 -3.75 9.33
C ARG A 189 4.79 -3.06 8.08
N TRP A 190 4.79 -1.73 8.09
CA TRP A 190 4.30 -0.96 6.97
C TRP A 190 5.30 -0.96 5.82
N ALA A 191 4.79 -1.24 4.62
CA ALA A 191 5.53 -1.15 3.38
C ALA A 191 4.62 -0.72 2.23
N MET A 192 5.18 -0.07 1.23
CA MET A 192 4.46 0.30 0.02
C MET A 192 5.32 0.17 -1.24
N VAL A 193 4.63 0.02 -2.36
CA VAL A 193 5.19 0.19 -3.71
C VAL A 193 4.48 1.34 -4.42
N ALA A 194 5.20 2.02 -5.31
CA ALA A 194 4.63 2.98 -6.25
C ALA A 194 4.79 2.41 -7.66
N LEU A 195 3.68 2.24 -8.38
CA LEU A 195 3.65 1.56 -9.67
C LEU A 195 2.94 2.41 -10.72
N ALA A 196 3.24 2.16 -11.99
CA ALA A 196 2.41 2.68 -13.07
C ALA A 196 0.94 2.20 -12.88
N PRO A 197 -0.08 3.05 -13.09
CA PRO A 197 -1.46 2.72 -12.73
C PRO A 197 -2.03 1.44 -13.37
N GLY A 198 -1.60 1.10 -14.58
CA GLY A 198 -2.01 -0.13 -15.26
C GLY A 198 -1.27 -1.40 -14.82
N ARG A 199 -0.36 -1.33 -13.83
CA ARG A 199 0.45 -2.48 -13.38
C ARG A 199 -0.03 -2.97 -12.03
N LEU A 200 -0.32 -4.28 -11.94
CA LEU A 200 -0.63 -4.94 -10.67
C LEU A 200 0.66 -5.20 -9.86
N PRO A 201 0.64 -5.00 -8.53
CA PRO A 201 1.67 -5.51 -7.62
C PRO A 201 1.84 -7.03 -7.74
N ALA A 202 3.02 -7.55 -7.41
CA ALA A 202 3.28 -8.99 -7.39
C ALA A 202 2.47 -9.71 -6.28
N SER A 203 2.31 -9.07 -5.12
CA SER A 203 1.51 -9.57 -3.99
C SER A 203 0.11 -8.95 -3.94
N VAL A 204 -0.49 -8.71 -5.11
CA VAL A 204 -1.77 -8.01 -5.21
C VAL A 204 -2.91 -8.75 -4.51
N ARG A 205 -3.65 -8.01 -3.69
CA ARG A 205 -4.90 -8.45 -3.06
C ARG A 205 -6.04 -7.56 -3.57
N GLU A 206 -7.15 -8.19 -3.95
CA GLU A 206 -8.29 -7.54 -4.62
C GLU A 206 -8.79 -6.29 -3.87
N ALA A 207 -9.09 -6.43 -2.58
CA ALA A 207 -9.60 -5.32 -1.76
C ALA A 207 -8.59 -4.19 -1.57
N SER A 208 -7.31 -4.52 -1.36
CA SER A 208 -6.23 -3.52 -1.21
C SER A 208 -5.99 -2.77 -2.52
N PHE A 209 -6.06 -3.46 -3.67
CA PHE A 209 -5.90 -2.82 -4.97
C PHE A 209 -7.07 -1.91 -5.30
N ALA A 210 -8.31 -2.35 -5.03
CA ALA A 210 -9.50 -1.52 -5.17
C ALA A 210 -9.39 -0.22 -4.35
N THR A 211 -8.84 -0.31 -3.14
CA THR A 211 -8.61 0.86 -2.26
C THR A 211 -7.57 1.81 -2.86
N ALA A 212 -6.47 1.27 -3.40
CA ALA A 212 -5.43 2.06 -4.06
C ALA A 212 -5.94 2.77 -5.33
N ALA A 213 -6.75 2.10 -6.16
CA ALA A 213 -7.36 2.69 -7.34
C ALA A 213 -8.37 3.79 -6.99
N ALA A 214 -9.25 3.55 -6.01
CA ALA A 214 -10.17 4.56 -5.51
C ALA A 214 -9.45 5.77 -4.89
N ALA A 215 -8.29 5.54 -4.28
CA ALA A 215 -7.45 6.59 -3.73
C ALA A 215 -6.82 7.49 -4.81
N LEU A 216 -6.56 6.99 -6.02
CA LEU A 216 -6.19 7.79 -7.20
C LEU A 216 -7.37 8.64 -7.69
N GLU A 217 -8.55 8.03 -7.81
CA GLU A 217 -9.78 8.71 -8.23
C GLU A 217 -10.09 9.88 -7.30
N LYS A 218 -10.07 9.64 -5.98
CA LYS A 218 -10.27 10.68 -4.96
C LYS A 218 -9.22 11.80 -5.01
N ALA A 219 -8.01 11.49 -5.48
CA ALA A 219 -6.94 12.47 -5.69
C ALA A 219 -7.11 13.27 -7.00
N GLY A 220 -8.20 13.08 -7.75
CA GLY A 220 -8.47 13.75 -9.03
C GLY A 220 -7.68 13.17 -10.20
N ARG A 221 -6.96 12.06 -10.00
CA ARG A 221 -6.17 11.37 -11.02
C ARG A 221 -7.05 10.42 -11.82
N ILE A 222 -8.04 10.99 -12.51
CA ILE A 222 -9.11 10.26 -13.17
C ILE A 222 -8.58 9.33 -14.26
N ALA A 223 -7.61 9.79 -15.07
CA ALA A 223 -7.03 8.98 -16.13
C ALA A 223 -6.22 7.80 -15.60
N GLU A 224 -5.45 8.02 -14.54
CA GLU A 224 -4.67 7.00 -13.86
C GLU A 224 -5.57 5.99 -13.13
N ALA A 225 -6.61 6.48 -12.43
CA ALA A 225 -7.60 5.62 -11.79
C ALA A 225 -8.33 4.73 -12.81
N HIS A 226 -8.68 5.27 -13.98
CA HIS A 226 -9.27 4.49 -15.06
C HIS A 226 -8.35 3.33 -15.49
N GLN A 227 -7.05 3.60 -15.69
CA GLN A 227 -6.07 2.56 -16.03
C GLN A 227 -5.95 1.50 -14.91
N ALA A 228 -5.97 1.93 -13.64
CA ALA A 228 -5.92 1.02 -12.51
C ALA A 228 -7.16 0.12 -12.44
N TYR A 229 -8.36 0.68 -12.58
CA TYR A 229 -9.59 -0.13 -12.62
C TYR A 229 -9.62 -1.08 -13.82
N ALA A 230 -9.13 -0.66 -14.99
CA ALA A 230 -9.00 -1.53 -16.15
C ALA A 230 -8.09 -2.74 -15.85
N ALA A 231 -6.88 -2.50 -15.33
CA ALA A 231 -5.94 -3.55 -14.94
C ALA A 231 -6.50 -4.47 -13.85
N MET A 232 -7.23 -3.91 -12.87
CA MET A 232 -7.93 -4.69 -11.85
C MET A 232 -8.93 -5.67 -12.47
N LEU A 233 -9.71 -5.21 -13.45
CA LEU A 233 -10.77 -5.99 -14.10
C LEU A 233 -10.23 -7.04 -15.09
N GLU A 234 -8.98 -6.94 -15.52
CA GLU A 234 -8.31 -8.05 -16.21
C GLU A 234 -8.14 -9.25 -15.28
N ARG A 235 -7.86 -9.00 -14.00
CA ARG A 235 -7.68 -10.06 -12.98
C ARG A 235 -8.99 -10.49 -12.32
N TRP A 236 -9.88 -9.54 -12.04
CA TRP A 236 -11.16 -9.76 -11.34
C TRP A 236 -12.32 -9.18 -12.17
N PRO A 237 -12.75 -9.85 -13.24
CA PRO A 237 -13.61 -9.28 -14.29
C PRO A 237 -15.02 -8.89 -13.86
N VAL A 238 -15.45 -9.39 -12.69
CA VAL A 238 -16.79 -9.14 -12.13
C VAL A 238 -16.72 -8.38 -10.81
N ASN A 239 -15.58 -7.77 -10.44
CA ASN A 239 -15.51 -7.00 -9.21
C ASN A 239 -16.38 -5.72 -9.31
N LEU A 240 -17.30 -5.53 -8.36
CA LEU A 240 -18.23 -4.39 -8.38
C LEU A 240 -17.51 -3.04 -8.29
N ILE A 241 -16.52 -2.90 -7.40
CA ILE A 241 -15.78 -1.64 -7.21
C ILE A 241 -15.01 -1.31 -8.49
N GLY A 242 -14.36 -2.29 -9.10
CA GLY A 242 -13.65 -2.14 -10.37
C GLY A 242 -14.58 -1.71 -11.51
N LEU A 243 -15.72 -2.37 -11.67
CA LEU A 243 -16.68 -2.04 -12.74
C LEU A 243 -17.31 -0.66 -12.54
N MET A 244 -17.68 -0.32 -11.30
CA MET A 244 -18.19 1.00 -10.96
C MET A 244 -17.13 2.08 -11.18
N GLY A 245 -15.89 1.84 -10.74
CA GLY A 245 -14.77 2.76 -10.90
C GLY A 245 -14.40 3.00 -12.36
N LEU A 246 -14.33 1.94 -13.17
CA LEU A 246 -14.11 2.04 -14.61
C LEU A 246 -15.22 2.87 -15.28
N GLY A 247 -16.49 2.59 -14.95
CA GLY A 247 -17.62 3.34 -15.49
C GLY A 247 -17.62 4.82 -15.07
N ASN A 248 -17.37 5.10 -13.79
CA ASN A 248 -17.33 6.46 -13.25
C ASN A 248 -16.20 7.30 -13.87
N THR A 249 -15.00 6.71 -13.97
CA THR A 249 -13.84 7.39 -14.56
C THR A 249 -14.01 7.60 -16.05
N ALA A 250 -14.58 6.63 -16.80
CA ALA A 250 -14.91 6.79 -18.22
C ALA A 250 -15.97 7.89 -18.43
N TYR A 251 -17.01 7.92 -17.59
CA TYR A 251 -18.05 8.95 -17.62
C TYR A 251 -17.47 10.35 -17.37
N ALA A 252 -16.62 10.50 -16.34
CA ALA A 252 -15.93 11.75 -16.03
C ALA A 252 -15.01 12.25 -17.16
N GLN A 253 -14.54 11.34 -18.02
CA GLN A 253 -13.74 11.65 -19.21
C GLN A 253 -14.58 11.85 -20.48
N GLY A 254 -15.91 11.84 -20.37
CA GLY A 254 -16.84 11.98 -21.51
C GLY A 254 -16.92 10.75 -22.41
N ARG A 255 -16.29 9.63 -22.03
CA ARG A 255 -16.33 8.37 -22.79
C ARG A 255 -17.59 7.58 -22.46
N LEU A 256 -18.74 8.14 -22.83
CA LEU A 256 -20.05 7.64 -22.41
C LEU A 256 -20.33 6.20 -22.86
N ALA A 257 -19.85 5.78 -24.04
CA ALA A 257 -20.04 4.40 -24.53
C ALA A 257 -19.28 3.36 -23.69
N GLU A 258 -18.07 3.72 -23.24
CA GLU A 258 -17.28 2.87 -22.34
C GLU A 258 -17.92 2.81 -20.95
N ALA A 259 -18.39 3.95 -20.44
CA ALA A 259 -19.11 4.02 -19.17
C ALA A 259 -20.36 3.12 -19.18
N GLU A 260 -21.17 3.18 -20.25
CA GLU A 260 -22.33 2.32 -20.44
C GLU A 260 -21.94 0.83 -20.41
N THR A 261 -20.86 0.46 -21.11
CA THR A 261 -20.36 -0.91 -21.14
C THR A 261 -19.99 -1.40 -19.74
N ALA A 262 -19.26 -0.59 -18.98
CA ALA A 262 -18.86 -0.92 -17.62
C ALA A 262 -20.06 -1.03 -16.67
N PHE A 263 -21.00 -0.08 -16.70
CA PHE A 263 -22.17 -0.12 -15.83
C PHE A 263 -23.16 -1.24 -16.19
N ARG A 264 -23.31 -1.59 -17.48
CA ARG A 264 -24.07 -2.78 -17.89
C ARG A 264 -23.45 -4.06 -17.34
N ARG A 265 -22.12 -4.19 -17.40
CA ARG A 265 -21.40 -5.31 -16.77
C ARG A 265 -21.61 -5.33 -15.26
N ALA A 266 -21.57 -4.18 -14.60
CA ALA A 266 -21.83 -4.06 -13.16
C ALA A 266 -23.24 -4.53 -12.79
N ALA A 267 -24.26 -4.03 -13.50
CA ALA A 267 -25.66 -4.39 -13.31
C ALA A 267 -25.91 -5.89 -13.57
N ALA A 268 -25.29 -6.47 -14.61
CA ALA A 268 -25.42 -7.88 -14.93
C ALA A 268 -24.75 -8.79 -13.90
N ALA A 269 -23.55 -8.43 -13.41
CA ALA A 269 -22.82 -9.22 -12.42
C ALA A 269 -23.36 -9.02 -10.99
N HIS A 270 -23.97 -7.86 -10.71
CA HIS A 270 -24.48 -7.46 -9.39
C HIS A 270 -25.90 -6.90 -9.50
N PRO A 271 -26.92 -7.76 -9.69
CA PRO A 271 -28.30 -7.33 -9.96
C PRO A 271 -28.96 -6.59 -8.78
N LEU A 272 -28.35 -6.58 -7.60
CA LEU A 272 -28.83 -5.85 -6.42
C LEU A 272 -28.09 -4.51 -6.22
N ALA A 273 -27.14 -4.16 -7.08
CA ALA A 273 -26.36 -2.93 -6.97
C ALA A 273 -27.13 -1.74 -7.58
N ALA A 274 -28.07 -1.17 -6.82
CA ALA A 274 -28.88 -0.02 -7.24
C ALA A 274 -28.05 1.16 -7.80
N ALA A 275 -26.84 1.39 -7.26
CA ALA A 275 -25.93 2.42 -7.75
C ALA A 275 -25.43 2.17 -9.19
N ALA A 276 -25.25 0.90 -9.60
CA ALA A 276 -24.86 0.56 -10.97
C ALA A 276 -25.98 0.91 -11.96
N PHE A 277 -27.23 0.57 -11.62
CA PHE A 277 -28.40 0.94 -12.44
C PHE A 277 -28.58 2.46 -12.50
N ASN A 278 -28.43 3.18 -11.39
CA ASN A 278 -28.50 4.63 -11.39
C ASN A 278 -27.46 5.27 -12.33
N ASN A 279 -26.20 4.81 -12.25
CA ASN A 279 -25.13 5.37 -13.08
C ASN A 279 -25.29 4.97 -14.56
N LEU A 280 -25.80 3.76 -14.84
CA LEU A 280 -26.18 3.34 -16.18
C LEU A 280 -27.30 4.22 -16.74
N ALA A 281 -28.37 4.46 -15.97
CA ALA A 281 -29.49 5.29 -16.39
C ALA A 281 -29.06 6.71 -16.74
N ARG A 282 -28.25 7.34 -15.88
CA ARG A 282 -27.66 8.66 -16.15
C ARG A 282 -26.82 8.65 -17.43
N THR A 283 -25.95 7.65 -17.60
CA THR A 283 -25.10 7.52 -18.79
C THR A 283 -25.92 7.36 -20.07
N LEU A 284 -27.01 6.58 -20.03
CA LEU A 284 -27.92 6.40 -21.16
C LEU A 284 -28.66 7.70 -21.50
N ALA A 285 -29.07 8.46 -20.49
CA ALA A 285 -29.73 9.75 -20.69
C ALA A 285 -28.81 10.75 -21.40
N ASP A 286 -27.56 10.85 -20.96
CA ASP A 286 -26.56 11.74 -21.57
C ASP A 286 -26.18 11.34 -23.01
N GLN A 287 -26.40 10.08 -23.39
CA GLN A 287 -26.29 9.61 -24.77
C GLN A 287 -27.58 9.82 -25.59
N GLY A 288 -28.65 10.39 -25.00
CA GLY A 288 -29.95 10.56 -25.64
C GLY A 288 -30.83 9.31 -25.72
N LYS A 289 -30.43 8.20 -25.07
CA LYS A 289 -31.19 6.94 -25.04
C LYS A 289 -32.27 6.97 -23.96
N LEU A 290 -33.17 7.94 -24.03
CA LEU A 290 -34.10 8.29 -22.94
C LEU A 290 -35.05 7.15 -22.53
N ASP A 291 -35.54 6.34 -23.47
CA ASP A 291 -36.45 5.23 -23.13
C ASP A 291 -35.72 4.15 -22.30
N ALA A 292 -34.51 3.76 -22.71
CA ALA A 292 -33.70 2.81 -21.95
C ALA A 292 -33.27 3.40 -20.59
N ALA A 293 -32.90 4.68 -20.56
CA ALA A 293 -32.54 5.39 -19.33
C ALA A 293 -33.69 5.38 -18.32
N LEU A 294 -34.93 5.59 -18.78
CA LEU A 294 -36.12 5.61 -17.92
C LEU A 294 -36.39 4.25 -17.26
N GLU A 295 -36.32 3.16 -18.04
CA GLU A 295 -36.49 1.81 -17.50
C GLU A 295 -35.39 1.47 -16.48
N THR A 296 -34.13 1.78 -16.81
CA THR A 296 -33.01 1.53 -15.89
C THR A 296 -33.11 2.38 -14.61
N ALA A 297 -33.58 3.63 -14.70
CA ALA A 297 -33.78 4.50 -13.53
C ALA A 297 -34.89 3.97 -12.61
N ARG A 298 -35.98 3.43 -13.18
CA ARG A 298 -37.06 2.79 -12.41
C ARG A 298 -36.55 1.56 -11.66
N GLU A 299 -35.73 0.74 -12.31
CA GLU A 299 -35.09 -0.40 -11.68
C GLU A 299 -34.21 0.03 -10.49
N ALA A 300 -33.35 1.04 -10.68
CA ALA A 300 -32.54 1.62 -9.61
C ALA A 300 -33.38 2.08 -8.40
N VAL A 301 -34.52 2.73 -8.65
CA VAL A 301 -35.47 3.17 -7.60
C VAL A 301 -36.13 1.97 -6.91
N SER A 302 -36.51 0.93 -7.64
CA SER A 302 -37.13 -0.27 -7.07
C SER A 302 -36.18 -1.07 -6.17
N LEU A 303 -34.88 -1.11 -6.50
CA LEU A 303 -33.85 -1.76 -5.70
C LEU A 303 -33.57 -1.02 -4.39
N GLY A 304 -33.74 0.30 -4.39
CA GLY A 304 -33.64 1.13 -3.19
C GLY A 304 -32.23 1.22 -2.61
N GLY A 305 -32.12 1.13 -1.28
CA GLY A 305 -30.85 1.22 -0.56
C GLY A 305 -30.28 2.64 -0.43
N ALA A 306 -28.98 2.74 -0.15
CA ALA A 306 -28.30 4.01 0.11
C ALA A 306 -28.32 4.99 -1.09
N SER A 307 -28.45 4.48 -2.31
CA SER A 307 -28.52 5.29 -3.54
C SER A 307 -29.92 5.75 -3.91
N LEU A 308 -30.98 5.37 -3.16
CA LEU A 308 -32.37 5.70 -3.50
C LEU A 308 -32.61 7.22 -3.72
N PRO A 309 -32.08 8.15 -2.88
CA PRO A 309 -32.26 9.58 -3.14
C PRO A 309 -31.68 10.02 -4.49
N ALA A 310 -30.49 9.53 -4.84
CA ALA A 310 -29.85 9.81 -6.12
C ALA A 310 -30.63 9.18 -7.29
N ALA A 311 -31.10 7.94 -7.14
CA ALA A 311 -31.91 7.25 -8.15
C ALA A 311 -33.22 7.99 -8.47
N ARG A 312 -33.89 8.54 -7.45
CA ARG A 312 -35.10 9.36 -7.64
C ARG A 312 -34.78 10.66 -8.39
N ALA A 313 -33.70 11.34 -8.01
CA ALA A 313 -33.28 12.56 -8.70
C ALA A 313 -32.95 12.30 -10.18
N THR A 314 -32.21 11.23 -10.49
CA THR A 314 -31.91 10.82 -11.87
C THR A 314 -33.19 10.51 -12.66
N LEU A 315 -34.14 9.78 -12.06
CA LEU A 315 -35.43 9.48 -12.69
C LEU A 315 -36.22 10.75 -13.02
N GLU A 316 -36.30 11.70 -12.09
CA GLU A 316 -36.97 12.98 -12.29
C GLU A 316 -36.32 13.81 -13.40
N GLU A 317 -35.00 13.81 -13.48
CA GLU A 317 -34.25 14.49 -14.54
C GLU A 317 -34.55 13.90 -15.92
N ILE A 318 -34.50 12.57 -16.06
CA ILE A 318 -34.82 11.87 -17.31
C ILE A 318 -36.26 12.15 -17.75
N LEU A 319 -37.20 12.17 -16.81
CA LEU A 319 -38.60 12.50 -17.09
C LEU A 319 -38.79 13.94 -17.58
N LYS A 320 -37.96 14.89 -17.14
CA LYS A 320 -37.98 16.28 -17.63
C LYS A 320 -37.37 16.37 -19.03
N GLN A 321 -36.27 15.67 -19.31
CA GLN A 321 -35.60 15.68 -20.62
C GLN A 321 -36.48 15.10 -21.75
N ARG A 322 -37.44 14.24 -21.41
CA ARG A 322 -38.37 13.62 -22.37
C ARG A 322 -39.57 14.50 -22.75
N ARG A 323 -39.84 15.57 -22.00
CA ARG A 323 -40.96 16.50 -22.25
C ARG A 323 -40.57 17.56 -23.25
#